data_AF-A0A5K7YPV0-F1
#
_entry.id   AF-A0A5K7YPV0-F1
#
_cell.length_a   1.000
_cell.length_b   1.000
_cell.length_c   1.000
_cell.angle_alpha   90.00
_cell.angle_beta   90.00
_cell.angle_gamma   90.00
#
_symmetry.space_group_name_H-M   'P 1'
#
loop_
_entity.id
_entity.type
_entity.pdbx_description
1 polymer ?
#
loop_
_entity_poly.entity_id
_entity_poly.type
_entity_poly.pdbx_seq_one_letter_code
_entity_poly.pdbx_strand_id
1 'polypeptide(L)'
;MLAVGLSAAAVWFLAQAMPMGTGYVARYLCSSTFISGRDPKAVFNEDVKPVNPLAGVVAWDVDADDQSVTATAFKVFRSKAIYRAGCGCTLVADATGAALPAAGCGPTRRGTPMRRRASRSRRSS
;
A
#
# COMPACT_ATOMS: atom_id res chain seq x y z
N MET A 1 37.14 -2.10 -11.30
CA MET A 1 36.43 -1.17 -10.37
C MET A 1 35.08 -0.69 -10.92
N LEU A 2 34.97 -0.22 -12.17
CA LEU A 2 33.68 0.20 -12.77
C LEU A 2 32.59 -0.90 -12.75
N ALA A 3 32.94 -2.14 -13.11
CA ALA A 3 31.98 -3.26 -13.08
C ALA A 3 31.48 -3.59 -11.65
N VAL A 4 32.33 -3.43 -10.63
CA VAL A 4 31.98 -3.62 -9.21
C VAL A 4 31.11 -2.48 -8.69
N GLY A 5 31.38 -1.25 -9.14
CA GLY A 5 30.54 -0.09 -8.83
C GLY A 5 29.14 -0.21 -9.43
N LEU A 6 29.04 -0.66 -10.69
CA LEU A 6 27.76 -0.91 -11.37
C LEU A 6 26.96 -2.03 -10.73
N SER A 7 27.59 -3.14 -10.35
CA SER A 7 26.89 -4.23 -9.68
C SER A 7 26.44 -3.84 -8.27
N ALA A 8 27.26 -3.12 -7.50
CA ALA A 8 26.85 -2.58 -6.20
C ALA A 8 25.66 -1.61 -6.31
N ALA A 9 25.69 -0.69 -7.28
CA ALA A 9 24.60 0.24 -7.54
C ALA A 9 23.31 -0.49 -7.97
N ALA A 10 23.42 -1.49 -8.84
CA ALA A 10 22.28 -2.29 -9.27
C ALA A 10 21.66 -3.06 -8.09
N VAL A 11 22.48 -3.72 -7.28
CA VAL A 11 22.02 -4.45 -6.08
C VAL A 11 21.35 -3.51 -5.08
N TRP A 12 21.93 -2.33 -4.84
CA TRP A 12 21.34 -1.31 -3.97
C TRP A 12 19.99 -0.82 -4.50
N PHE A 13 19.90 -0.55 -5.81
CA PHE A 13 18.66 -0.11 -6.44
C PHE A 13 17.57 -1.18 -6.35
N LEU A 14 17.90 -2.43 -6.64
CA LEU A 14 17.00 -3.58 -6.50
C LEU A 14 16.54 -3.75 -5.04
N ALA A 15 17.44 -3.63 -4.07
CA ALA A 15 17.09 -3.74 -2.65
C ALA A 15 16.06 -2.69 -2.21
N GLN A 16 16.06 -1.50 -2.81
CA GLN A 16 15.09 -0.45 -2.53
C GLN A 16 13.80 -0.56 -3.36
N ALA A 17 13.91 -1.05 -4.61
CA ALA A 17 12.77 -1.17 -5.51
C ALA A 17 11.85 -2.35 -5.17
N MET A 18 12.40 -3.48 -4.71
CA MET A 18 11.63 -4.70 -4.43
C MET A 18 10.56 -4.51 -3.33
N PRO A 19 10.87 -3.91 -2.15
CA PRO A 19 9.87 -3.64 -1.13
C PRO A 19 8.77 -2.67 -1.58
N MET A 20 9.11 -1.71 -2.45
CA MET A 20 8.13 -0.77 -3.00
C MET A 20 7.13 -1.49 -3.91
N GLY A 21 7.61 -2.43 -4.73
CA GLY A 21 6.76 -3.25 -5.59
C GLY A 21 5.78 -4.11 -4.79
N THR A 22 6.27 -4.86 -3.80
CA THR A 22 5.41 -5.71 -2.96
C THR A 22 4.41 -4.89 -2.15
N GLY A 23 4.82 -3.73 -1.62
CA GLY A 23 3.93 -2.82 -0.91
C GLY A 23 2.81 -2.25 -1.79
N TYR A 24 3.14 -1.90 -3.04
CA TYR A 24 2.14 -1.43 -4.01
C TYR A 24 1.12 -2.52 -4.33
N VAL A 25 1.57 -3.74 -4.66
CA VAL A 25 0.67 -4.86 -4.98
C VAL A 25 -0.26 -5.15 -3.81
N ALA A 26 0.27 -5.29 -2.59
CA ALA A 26 -0.53 -5.58 -1.41
C ALA A 26 -1.60 -4.50 -1.15
N ARG A 27 -1.20 -3.21 -1.18
CA ARG A 27 -2.12 -2.10 -0.92
C ARG A 27 -3.18 -1.96 -2.01
N TYR A 28 -2.78 -2.05 -3.27
CA TYR A 28 -3.68 -1.89 -4.41
C TYR A 28 -4.74 -2.98 -4.40
N LEU A 29 -4.32 -4.25 -4.29
CA LEU A 29 -5.22 -5.40 -4.22
C LEU A 29 -6.14 -5.35 -2.99
N CYS A 30 -5.62 -4.95 -1.82
CA CYS A 30 -6.45 -4.77 -0.64
C CYS A 30 -7.58 -3.77 -0.91
N SER A 31 -7.25 -2.60 -1.48
CA SER A 31 -8.26 -1.57 -1.74
C SER A 31 -9.26 -2.01 -2.82
N SER A 32 -8.80 -2.62 -3.91
CA SER A 32 -9.69 -3.06 -4.98
C SER A 32 -10.63 -4.17 -4.54
N THR A 33 -10.17 -5.07 -3.67
CA THR A 33 -10.95 -6.24 -3.25
C THR A 33 -11.87 -5.89 -2.07
N PHE A 34 -11.35 -5.27 -1.01
CA PHE A 34 -12.16 -5.00 0.18
C PHE A 34 -12.95 -3.69 0.12
N ILE A 35 -12.49 -2.68 -0.62
CA ILE A 35 -13.23 -1.42 -0.80
C ILE A 35 -14.12 -1.49 -2.04
N SER A 36 -13.55 -1.86 -3.19
CA SER A 36 -14.29 -1.87 -4.45
C SER A 36 -15.00 -3.19 -4.78
N GLY A 37 -14.78 -4.26 -4.01
CA GLY A 37 -15.43 -5.55 -4.23
C GLY A 37 -15.01 -6.26 -5.53
N ARG A 38 -13.86 -5.91 -6.12
CA ARG A 38 -13.37 -6.51 -7.37
C ARG A 38 -12.61 -7.80 -7.10
N ASP A 39 -12.67 -8.72 -8.06
CA ASP A 39 -11.88 -9.96 -8.03
C ASP A 39 -10.38 -9.63 -8.06
N PRO A 40 -9.59 -10.09 -7.05
CA PRO A 40 -8.17 -9.76 -6.96
C PRO A 40 -7.35 -10.32 -8.13
N LYS A 41 -7.75 -11.43 -8.74
CA LYS A 41 -7.01 -12.01 -9.89
C LYS A 41 -7.17 -11.16 -11.14
N ALA A 42 -8.39 -10.71 -11.43
CA ALA A 42 -8.68 -9.80 -12.54
C ALA A 42 -7.90 -8.49 -12.37
N VAL A 43 -8.01 -7.86 -11.20
CA VAL A 43 -7.29 -6.61 -10.91
C VAL A 43 -5.77 -6.77 -11.04
N PHE A 44 -5.20 -7.87 -10.54
CA PHE A 44 -3.77 -8.10 -10.70
C PHE A 44 -3.35 -8.22 -12.17
N ASN A 45 -4.10 -8.98 -12.97
CA ASN A 45 -3.74 -9.22 -14.37
C ASN A 45 -3.99 -8.01 -15.28
N GLU A 46 -5.02 -7.23 -15.01
CA GLU A 46 -5.44 -6.10 -15.85
C GLU A 46 -4.77 -4.79 -15.44
N ASP A 47 -4.66 -4.53 -14.13
CA ASP A 47 -4.24 -3.22 -13.61
C ASP A 47 -2.76 -3.23 -13.14
N VAL A 48 -2.26 -4.34 -12.59
CA VAL A 48 -0.93 -4.40 -11.96
C VAL A 48 0.15 -4.96 -12.90
N LYS A 49 -0.13 -6.11 -13.51
CA LYS A 49 0.81 -6.85 -14.36
C LYS A 49 1.31 -6.07 -15.59
N PRO A 50 0.48 -5.28 -16.32
CA PRO A 50 0.97 -4.56 -17.50
C PRO A 50 1.78 -3.30 -17.14
N VAL A 51 1.55 -2.72 -15.96
CA VAL A 51 2.21 -1.48 -15.53
C VAL A 51 3.59 -1.77 -14.96
N ASN A 52 3.80 -2.94 -14.36
CA ASN A 52 5.09 -3.30 -13.76
C ASN A 52 5.52 -4.73 -14.14
N PRO A 53 6.56 -4.91 -14.98
CA PRO A 53 7.06 -6.25 -15.34
C PRO A 53 7.59 -7.02 -14.12
N LEU A 54 8.03 -6.33 -13.06
CA LEU A 54 8.41 -6.96 -11.78
C LEU A 54 7.23 -7.59 -11.04
N ALA A 55 5.98 -7.24 -11.36
CA ALA A 55 4.82 -7.88 -10.74
C ALA A 55 4.75 -9.37 -11.07
N GLY A 56 5.28 -9.82 -12.21
CA GLY A 56 5.28 -11.24 -12.59
C GLY A 56 6.02 -12.16 -11.62
N VAL A 57 6.96 -11.63 -10.83
CA VAL A 57 7.70 -12.39 -9.79
C VAL A 57 7.12 -12.22 -8.39
N VAL A 58 6.07 -11.42 -8.24
CA VAL A 58 5.38 -11.18 -6.97
C VAL A 58 4.28 -12.22 -6.82
N ALA A 59 4.43 -13.10 -5.83
CA ALA A 59 3.34 -13.93 -5.35
C ALA A 59 2.47 -13.10 -4.41
N TRP A 60 1.16 -13.29 -4.45
CA TRP A 60 0.24 -12.61 -3.54
C TRP A 60 -0.82 -13.58 -3.05
N ASP A 61 -1.32 -13.30 -1.85
CA ASP A 61 -2.35 -14.09 -1.18
C ASP A 61 -3.34 -13.15 -0.49
N VAL A 62 -4.62 -13.51 -0.53
CA VAL A 62 -5.73 -12.72 0.04
C VAL A 62 -6.35 -13.55 1.15
N ASP A 63 -6.24 -13.03 2.37
CA ASP A 63 -6.86 -13.60 3.55
C ASP A 63 -8.20 -12.89 3.78
N ALA A 64 -9.28 -13.63 3.59
CA ALA A 64 -10.64 -13.10 3.77
C ALA A 64 -11.02 -12.95 5.25
N ASP A 65 -10.43 -13.76 6.15
CA ASP A 65 -10.74 -13.76 7.58
C ASP A 65 -10.07 -12.57 8.27
N ASP A 66 -8.78 -12.33 7.98
CA ASP A 66 -8.03 -11.18 8.49
C ASP A 66 -8.26 -9.91 7.64
N GLN A 67 -9.07 -10.01 6.58
CA GLN A 67 -9.29 -8.97 5.57
C GLN A 67 -7.98 -8.32 5.10
N SER A 68 -7.00 -9.16 4.77
CA SER A 68 -5.63 -8.73 4.48
C SER A 68 -5.11 -9.30 3.18
N VAL A 69 -4.12 -8.61 2.60
CA VAL A 69 -3.42 -9.05 1.40
C VAL A 69 -1.93 -9.06 1.67
N THR A 70 -1.30 -10.20 1.42
CA THR A 70 0.14 -10.38 1.57
C THR A 70 0.78 -10.56 0.20
N ALA A 71 1.70 -9.69 -0.16
CA ALA A 71 2.53 -9.80 -1.35
C ALA A 71 3.96 -10.20 -0.97
N THR A 72 4.53 -11.17 -1.68
CA THR A 72 5.88 -11.70 -1.47
C THR A 72 6.63 -11.75 -2.79
N ALA A 73 7.81 -11.12 -2.85
CA ALA A 73 8.72 -11.20 -3.98
C ALA A 73 10.03 -11.89 -3.59
N PHE A 74 10.55 -12.73 -4.48
CA PHE A 74 11.78 -13.51 -4.29
C PHE A 74 11.85 -14.27 -2.94
N LYS A 75 10.71 -14.60 -2.31
CA LYS A 75 10.58 -15.22 -0.97
C LYS A 75 11.14 -14.40 0.21
N VAL A 76 11.96 -13.37 -0.03
CA VAL A 76 12.57 -12.52 1.01
C VAL A 76 11.82 -11.22 1.25
N PHE A 77 11.25 -10.61 0.20
CA PHE A 77 10.58 -9.32 0.33
C PHE A 77 9.08 -9.54 0.52
N ARG A 78 8.59 -9.40 1.75
CA ARG A 78 7.16 -9.53 2.07
C ARG A 78 6.58 -8.19 2.48
N SER A 79 5.39 -7.89 2.00
CA SER A 79 4.60 -6.74 2.42
C SER A 79 3.15 -7.18 2.66
N LYS A 80 2.55 -6.73 3.76
CA LYS A 80 1.16 -7.04 4.12
C LYS A 80 0.34 -5.76 4.19
N ALA A 81 -0.85 -5.76 3.62
CA ALA A 81 -1.83 -4.68 3.75
C ALA A 81 -3.09 -5.23 4.43
N ILE A 82 -3.63 -4.50 5.40
CA ILE A 82 -4.81 -4.90 6.17
C ILE A 82 -5.92 -3.89 5.93
N TYR A 83 -7.11 -4.38 5.60
CA TYR A 83 -8.31 -3.57 5.52
C TYR A 83 -8.87 -3.33 6.92
N ARG A 84 -9.20 -2.08 7.23
CA ARG A 84 -9.84 -1.68 8.48
C ARG A 84 -11.08 -0.86 8.17
N ALA A 85 -12.23 -1.29 8.67
CA ALA A 85 -13.49 -0.56 8.51
C ALA A 85 -13.33 0.89 9.00
N GLY A 86 -13.73 1.85 8.16
CA GLY A 86 -13.55 3.29 8.42
C GLY A 86 -12.17 3.88 8.10
N CYS A 87 -11.15 3.03 7.87
CA CYS A 87 -9.76 3.45 7.56
C CYS A 87 -9.33 3.10 6.14
N GLY A 88 -10.01 2.16 5.49
CA GLY A 88 -9.57 1.56 4.25
C GLY A 88 -8.35 0.65 4.47
N CYS A 89 -7.55 0.49 3.42
CA CYS A 89 -6.39 -0.39 3.43
C CYS A 89 -5.13 0.31 3.91
N THR A 90 -4.50 -0.26 4.93
CA THR A 90 -3.25 0.24 5.51
C THR A 90 -2.12 -0.77 5.25
N LEU A 91 -0.98 -0.28 4.75
CA LEU A 91 0.23 -1.10 4.60
C LEU A 91 0.91 -1.26 5.96
N VAL A 92 1.22 -2.49 6.35
CA VAL A 92 1.96 -2.81 7.57
C VAL A 92 3.43 -2.43 7.34
N ALA A 93 3.95 -1.51 8.17
CA ALA A 93 5.30 -0.97 8.04
C ALA A 93 6.40 -1.99 8.37
N ASP A 94 6.04 -3.10 9.02
CA ASP A 94 6.98 -4.12 9.46
C ASP A 94 6.80 -5.42 8.68
N ALA A 95 7.80 -5.78 7.86
CA ALA A 95 7.86 -7.05 7.14
C ALA A 95 7.88 -8.26 8.09
N THR A 96 8.08 -8.03 9.40
CA THR A 96 8.14 -9.05 10.46
C THR A 96 6.78 -9.45 11.03
N GLY A 97 5.67 -8.97 10.47
CA GLY A 97 4.34 -9.46 10.87
C GLY A 97 3.90 -8.99 12.26
N ALA A 98 4.53 -7.94 12.80
CA ALA A 98 3.96 -7.22 13.93
C ALA A 98 2.64 -6.58 13.45
N ALA A 99 1.53 -7.22 13.80
CA ALA A 99 0.20 -6.69 13.61
C ALA A 99 0.22 -5.24 14.07
N LEU A 100 -0.14 -4.32 13.17
CA LEU A 100 -0.33 -2.92 13.55
C LEU A 100 -1.27 -2.94 14.77
N PRO A 101 -0.87 -2.40 15.93
CA PRO A 101 -1.78 -2.30 17.05
C PRO A 101 -3.02 -1.58 16.56
N ALA A 102 -4.19 -1.96 17.10
CA ALA A 102 -5.48 -1.35 16.82
C ALA A 102 -5.56 0.09 17.37
N ALA A 103 -4.54 0.91 17.14
CA ALA A 103 -4.62 2.35 17.14
C ALA A 103 -5.72 2.69 16.13
N GLY A 104 -6.90 2.96 16.70
CA GLY A 104 -8.14 3.07 15.96
C GLY A 104 -8.02 4.06 14.82
N CYS A 105 -8.89 3.88 13.84
CA CYS A 105 -9.08 4.84 12.77
C CYS A 105 -9.81 6.11 13.24
N GLY A 106 -9.40 6.63 14.40
CA GLY A 106 -9.84 7.95 14.81
C GLY A 106 -9.12 8.98 13.94
N PRO A 107 -9.77 10.10 13.58
CA PRO A 107 -9.04 11.23 13.04
C PRO A 107 -7.95 11.56 14.06
N THR A 108 -6.67 11.35 13.71
CA THR A 108 -5.58 11.96 14.46
C THR A 108 -5.91 13.43 14.56
N ARG A 109 -6.33 13.88 15.75
CA ARG A 109 -6.50 15.29 16.11
C ARG A 109 -5.13 15.95 15.95
N ARG A 110 -4.80 16.34 14.73
CA ARG A 110 -3.73 17.28 14.36
C ARG A 110 -3.98 17.94 13.01
N GLY A 111 -5.21 17.90 12.52
CA GLY A 111 -5.71 18.95 11.64
C GLY A 111 -6.27 20.06 12.52
N THR A 112 -5.55 21.18 12.63
CA THR A 112 -6.09 22.44 13.14
C THR A 112 -7.48 22.64 12.54
N PRO A 113 -8.53 22.91 13.33
CA PRO A 113 -9.85 23.13 12.76
C PRO A 113 -9.71 24.25 11.74
N MET A 114 -9.95 23.93 10.47
CA MET A 114 -10.05 24.90 9.40
C MET A 114 -11.29 25.71 9.73
N ARG A 115 -11.08 26.72 10.58
CA ARG A 115 -12.07 27.66 11.08
C ARG A 115 -12.75 28.17 9.83
N ARG A 116 -13.97 27.68 9.58
CA ARG A 116 -14.89 28.22 8.58
C ARG A 116 -14.80 29.72 8.72
N ARG A 117 -14.04 30.36 7.83
CA ARG A 117 -13.92 31.81 7.78
C ARG A 117 -15.28 32.20 7.27
N ALA A 118 -16.16 32.49 8.22
CA ALA A 118 -17.45 33.07 7.97
C ALA A 118 -17.23 34.21 6.98
N SER A 119 -17.59 34.00 5.72
CA SER A 119 -17.81 35.06 4.74
C SER A 119 -19.08 35.80 5.16
N ARG A 120 -18.96 36.45 6.32
CA ARG A 120 -19.83 37.48 6.85
C ARG A 120 -19.38 38.80 6.22
N SER A 121 -19.63 38.94 4.92
CA SER A 121 -19.68 40.19 4.13
C SER A 121 -19.95 39.74 2.68
N ARG A 122 -21.02 40.11 1.99
CA ARG A 122 -21.75 41.38 1.95
C ARG A 122 -23.23 41.07 1.67
N ARG A 123 -24.08 41.30 2.67
CA ARG A 123 -25.45 41.76 2.48
C ARG A 123 -25.35 43.27 2.64
N SER A 124 -25.36 44.03 1.56
CA SER A 124 -25.55 45.49 1.57
C SER A 124 -25.65 46.00 0.14
N SER A 125 -26.88 46.41 -0.21
CA SER A 125 -27.27 47.41 -1.20
C SER A 125 -27.16 47.06 -2.68
#